data_AF-A0A3G1M2F1-F1
#
_entry.id   AF-A0A3G1M2F1-F1
#
_cell.length_a   1.000
_cell.length_b   1.000
_cell.length_c   1.000
_cell.angle_alpha   90.00
_cell.angle_beta   90.00
_cell.angle_gamma   90.00
#
_symmetry.space_group_name_H-M   'P 1'
#
loop_
_entity.id
_entity.type
_entity.pdbx_description
1 polymer ?
#
loop_
_entity_poly.entity_id
_entity_poly.type
_entity_poly.pdbx_seq_one_letter_code
_entity_poly.pdbx_strand_id
1 'polypeptide(L)'
;YKLTYYTPDYETKDTDILAAFRVTPQPGVPPEEAGAAVAAESSTGTWTTVWTDGLTSLDRYKGRCYHIEPVPGEETQFIAYVAYPLDLFEEGSVTNMFTSIVGNVFGFKALRALRLEDLRIPTAYVKTFQGPPHGIQVERDKLNKYGRPLLGCTIKPKLGLSAKNYGRAVYECL
;
A
#
# COMPACT_ATOMS: atom_id res chain seq x y z
N TYR A 1 12.12 11.26 -15.30
CA TYR A 1 10.97 10.34 -15.20
C TYR A 1 9.68 10.91 -15.78
N LYS A 2 9.40 12.22 -15.63
CA LYS A 2 8.13 12.88 -16.03
C LYS A 2 7.61 12.53 -17.42
N LEU A 3 8.46 12.51 -18.45
CA LEU A 3 8.03 12.26 -19.83
C LEU A 3 7.37 10.89 -20.06
N THR A 4 7.70 9.89 -19.24
CA THR A 4 7.26 8.50 -19.45
C THR A 4 6.21 8.04 -18.43
N TYR A 5 6.37 8.47 -17.17
CA TYR A 5 5.62 7.96 -16.02
C TYR A 5 4.60 8.95 -15.45
N TYR A 6 4.58 10.22 -15.91
CA TYR A 6 3.48 11.15 -15.65
C TYR A 6 2.52 11.13 -16.84
N THR A 7 1.32 10.57 -16.62
CA THR A 7 0.31 10.36 -17.67
C THR A 7 -1.04 10.89 -17.19
N PRO A 8 -1.25 12.21 -17.18
CA PRO A 8 -2.44 12.83 -16.59
C PRO A 8 -3.76 12.45 -17.28
N ASP A 9 -3.69 12.03 -18.55
CA ASP A 9 -4.85 11.62 -19.34
C ASP A 9 -5.13 10.11 -19.24
N TYR A 10 -4.42 9.38 -18.36
CA TYR A 10 -4.63 7.94 -18.20
C TYR A 10 -5.95 7.64 -17.49
N GLU A 11 -6.85 6.94 -18.17
CA GLU A 11 -8.04 6.37 -17.57
C GLU A 11 -7.67 5.08 -16.84
N THR A 12 -7.89 5.05 -15.52
CA THR A 12 -7.61 3.88 -14.69
C THR A 12 -8.50 2.71 -15.08
N LYS A 13 -7.95 1.49 -15.05
CA LYS A 13 -8.72 0.26 -15.29
C LYS A 13 -9.29 -0.28 -13.99
N ASP A 14 -10.39 -1.02 -14.08
CA ASP A 14 -10.97 -1.73 -12.93
C ASP A 14 -10.01 -2.76 -12.32
N THR A 15 -9.03 -3.23 -13.10
CA THR A 15 -8.00 -4.18 -12.68
C THR A 15 -6.76 -3.53 -12.10
N ASP A 16 -6.60 -2.21 -12.18
CA ASP A 16 -5.40 -1.56 -11.66
C ASP A 16 -5.42 -1.53 -10.12
N ILE A 17 -4.25 -1.74 -9.51
CA ILE A 17 -4.00 -1.32 -8.13
C ILE A 17 -3.75 0.18 -8.16
N LEU A 18 -4.47 0.96 -7.34
CA LEU A 18 -4.25 2.40 -7.25
C LEU A 18 -3.63 2.75 -5.90
N ALA A 19 -2.65 3.63 -5.88
CA ALA A 19 -2.02 4.13 -4.67
C ALA A 19 -2.15 5.65 -4.59
N ALA A 20 -2.50 6.15 -3.41
CA ALA A 20 -2.45 7.57 -3.08
C ALA A 20 -1.20 7.82 -2.23
N PHE A 21 -0.24 8.56 -2.77
CA PHE A 21 0.97 8.96 -2.04
C PHE A 21 0.89 10.41 -1.65
N ARG A 22 1.03 10.72 -0.36
CA ARG A 22 1.37 12.06 0.10
C ARG A 22 2.87 12.28 -0.11
N VAL A 23 3.19 13.17 -1.05
CA VAL A 23 4.54 13.47 -1.51
C VAL A 23 4.95 14.86 -1.03
N THR A 24 6.14 14.99 -0.44
CA THR A 24 6.80 16.27 -0.19
C THR A 24 8.09 16.32 -1.00
N PRO A 25 8.12 16.99 -2.17
CA PRO A 25 9.32 17.11 -2.98
C PRO A 25 10.43 17.94 -2.29
N GLN A 26 11.68 17.77 -2.72
CA GLN A 26 12.74 18.73 -2.40
C GLN A 26 12.48 20.08 -3.08
N PRO A 27 12.97 21.21 -2.52
CA PRO A 27 12.90 22.50 -3.19
C PRO A 27 13.50 22.43 -4.60
N GLY A 28 12.77 22.95 -5.59
CA GLY A 28 13.15 22.91 -7.00
C GLY A 28 12.79 21.62 -7.75
N VAL A 29 12.27 20.59 -7.08
CA VAL A 29 11.73 19.39 -7.75
C VAL A 29 10.23 19.59 -8.04
N PRO A 30 9.81 19.58 -9.33
CA PRO A 30 8.40 19.71 -9.67
C PRO A 30 7.56 18.54 -9.12
N PRO A 31 6.30 18.78 -8.70
CA PRO A 31 5.41 17.71 -8.22
C PRO A 31 5.22 16.58 -9.24
N GLU A 32 5.14 16.91 -10.54
CA GLU A 32 4.97 15.88 -11.58
C GLU A 32 6.21 15.00 -11.74
N GLU A 33 7.42 15.56 -11.57
CA GLU A 33 8.64 14.76 -11.59
C GLU A 33 8.74 13.88 -10.33
N ALA A 34 8.35 14.40 -9.17
CA ALA A 34 8.30 13.64 -7.93
C ALA A 34 7.31 12.47 -8.02
N GLY A 35 6.08 12.71 -8.50
CA GLY A 35 5.06 11.67 -8.71
C GLY A 35 5.50 10.65 -9.77
N ALA A 36 6.10 11.10 -10.87
CA ALA A 36 6.63 10.23 -11.90
C ALA A 36 7.79 9.35 -11.40
N ALA A 37 8.69 9.89 -10.56
CA ALA A 37 9.78 9.13 -9.97
C ALA A 37 9.26 8.03 -9.04
N VAL A 38 8.26 8.34 -8.22
CA VAL A 38 7.57 7.33 -7.39
C VAL A 38 6.96 6.25 -8.28
N ALA A 39 6.20 6.62 -9.31
CA ALA A 39 5.57 5.66 -10.22
C ALA A 39 6.59 4.78 -10.95
N ALA A 40 7.70 5.35 -11.41
CA ALA A 40 8.74 4.64 -12.13
C ALA A 40 9.43 3.59 -11.25
N GLU A 41 9.93 4.01 -10.09
CA GLU A 41 10.82 3.19 -9.25
C GLU A 41 10.06 2.27 -8.29
N SER A 42 8.73 2.30 -8.35
CA SER A 42 7.83 1.28 -7.79
C SER A 42 7.19 0.37 -8.86
N SER A 43 7.65 0.47 -10.12
CA SER A 43 7.22 -0.41 -11.21
C SER A 43 8.39 -0.93 -12.04
N THR A 44 8.82 -0.19 -13.06
CA THR A 44 9.76 -0.67 -14.10
C THR A 44 10.94 0.25 -14.37
N GLY A 45 10.95 1.46 -13.82
CA GLY A 45 11.94 2.48 -14.16
C GLY A 45 13.22 2.41 -13.33
N THR A 46 14.28 3.03 -13.87
CA THR A 46 15.52 3.32 -13.15
C THR A 46 16.03 4.73 -13.54
N TRP A 47 17.17 5.16 -13.00
CA TRP A 47 17.72 6.52 -13.12
C TRP A 47 18.23 6.92 -14.52
N THR A 48 18.34 5.97 -15.45
CA THR A 48 18.77 6.22 -16.83
C THR A 48 18.00 5.32 -17.80
N THR A 49 17.93 5.72 -19.08
CA THR A 49 17.29 4.91 -20.12
C THR A 49 18.05 3.61 -20.34
N VAL A 50 17.32 2.51 -20.47
CA VAL A 50 17.88 1.18 -20.75
C VAL A 50 17.28 0.63 -22.04
N TRP A 51 18.14 0.12 -22.94
CA TRP A 51 17.68 -0.40 -24.23
C TRP A 51 16.79 -1.65 -24.10
N THR A 52 16.90 -2.35 -22.97
CA THR A 52 16.10 -3.53 -22.63
C THR A 52 14.62 -3.22 -22.49
N ASP A 53 14.22 -1.96 -22.32
CA ASP A 53 12.81 -1.54 -22.37
C ASP A 53 12.17 -1.94 -23.71
N GLY A 54 12.96 -1.98 -24.81
CA GLY A 54 12.50 -2.41 -26.13
C GLY A 54 12.27 -3.91 -26.28
N LEU A 55 12.63 -4.71 -25.28
CA LEU A 55 12.38 -6.17 -25.25
C LEU A 55 11.04 -6.53 -24.59
N THR A 56 10.34 -5.55 -24.02
CA THR A 56 9.04 -5.72 -23.36
C THR A 56 8.07 -4.62 -23.78
N SER A 57 6.83 -4.70 -23.34
CA SER A 57 5.84 -3.64 -23.55
C SER A 57 5.80 -2.74 -22.32
N LEU A 58 6.61 -1.67 -22.33
CA LEU A 58 6.60 -0.67 -21.25
C LEU A 58 5.20 -0.07 -21.05
N ASP A 59 4.45 0.13 -22.14
CA ASP A 59 3.06 0.63 -22.05
C ASP A 59 2.09 -0.34 -21.39
N ARG A 60 2.41 -1.64 -21.30
CA ARG A 60 1.65 -2.59 -20.49
C ARG A 60 2.06 -2.50 -19.02
N TYR A 61 3.36 -2.50 -18.73
CA TYR A 61 3.89 -2.76 -17.39
C TYR A 61 4.20 -1.51 -16.55
N LYS A 62 4.37 -0.32 -17.16
CA LYS A 62 4.72 0.87 -16.40
C LYS A 62 3.63 1.25 -15.38
N GLY A 63 4.06 1.60 -14.18
CA GLY A 63 3.24 2.39 -13.26
C GLY A 63 2.99 3.78 -13.84
N ARG A 64 1.87 4.41 -13.47
CA ARG A 64 1.43 5.68 -14.07
C ARG A 64 1.00 6.65 -12.99
N CYS A 65 1.74 7.74 -12.81
CA CYS A 65 1.25 8.89 -12.05
C CYS A 65 0.21 9.62 -12.91
N TYR A 66 -1.06 9.40 -12.63
CA TYR A 66 -2.17 9.87 -13.48
C TYR A 66 -2.89 11.09 -12.92
N HIS A 67 -2.70 11.41 -11.64
CA HIS A 67 -3.29 12.61 -11.06
C HIS A 67 -2.41 13.13 -9.92
N ILE A 68 -2.35 14.46 -9.78
CA ILE A 68 -1.68 15.13 -8.67
C ILE A 68 -2.55 16.30 -8.22
N GLU A 69 -2.79 16.37 -6.92
CA GLU A 69 -3.50 17.49 -6.31
C GLU A 69 -2.73 18.06 -5.09
N PRO A 70 -2.81 19.36 -4.82
CA PRO A 70 -2.22 19.95 -3.62
C PRO A 70 -2.98 19.49 -2.36
N VAL A 71 -2.24 19.29 -1.27
CA VAL A 71 -2.87 19.02 0.03
C VAL A 71 -3.42 20.33 0.63
N PRO A 72 -4.70 20.38 1.02
CA PRO A 72 -5.25 21.57 1.67
C PRO A 72 -4.50 21.94 2.96
N GLY A 73 -4.10 23.21 3.06
CA GLY A 73 -3.39 23.75 4.23
C GLY A 73 -1.88 23.50 4.26
N GLU A 74 -1.32 22.83 3.25
CA GLU A 74 0.12 22.56 3.14
C GLU A 74 0.68 23.19 1.86
N GLU A 75 1.78 23.94 1.97
CA GLU A 75 2.35 24.66 0.81
C GLU A 75 3.20 23.78 -0.10
N THR A 76 3.76 22.68 0.44
CA THR A 76 4.77 21.86 -0.25
C THR A 76 4.39 20.38 -0.36
N GLN A 77 3.15 20.04 -0.02
CA GLN A 77 2.65 18.66 -0.05
C GLN A 77 1.59 18.46 -1.13
N PHE A 78 1.66 17.29 -1.76
CA PHE A 78 0.76 16.88 -2.83
C PHE A 78 0.29 15.45 -2.58
N ILE A 79 -0.90 15.10 -3.08
CA ILE A 79 -1.29 13.71 -3.26
C ILE A 79 -1.00 13.35 -4.71
N ALA A 80 -0.09 12.39 -4.93
CA ALA A 80 0.18 11.79 -6.23
C ALA A 80 -0.52 10.44 -6.31
N TYR A 81 -1.39 10.29 -7.30
CA TYR A 81 -2.12 9.05 -7.56
C TYR A 81 -1.39 8.22 -8.61
N VAL A 82 -1.05 6.99 -8.24
CA VAL A 82 -0.32 6.06 -9.10
C VAL A 82 -1.18 4.84 -9.41
N ALA A 83 -1.29 4.48 -10.70
CA ALA A 83 -1.94 3.27 -11.16
C ALA A 83 -0.91 2.21 -11.55
N TYR A 84 -1.08 0.99 -11.04
CA TYR A 84 -0.23 -0.16 -11.31
C TYR A 84 -1.03 -1.25 -12.03
N PRO A 85 -0.54 -1.73 -13.19
CA PRO A 85 -1.12 -2.89 -13.86
C PRO A 85 -1.14 -4.14 -12.97
N LEU A 86 -2.22 -4.91 -13.02
CA LEU A 86 -2.41 -6.13 -12.21
C LEU A 86 -1.25 -7.13 -12.39
N ASP A 87 -0.77 -7.29 -13.62
CA ASP A 87 0.26 -8.27 -14.01
C ASP A 87 1.63 -8.04 -13.34
N LEU A 88 1.83 -6.91 -12.65
CA LEU A 88 3.05 -6.66 -11.87
C LEU A 88 3.09 -7.47 -10.56
N PHE A 89 1.95 -8.01 -10.13
CA PHE A 89 1.78 -8.53 -8.78
C PHE A 89 1.56 -10.05 -8.78
N GLU A 90 2.35 -10.74 -7.96
CA GLU A 90 2.20 -12.16 -7.68
C GLU A 90 0.88 -12.45 -6.95
N GLU A 91 0.10 -13.43 -7.42
CA GLU A 91 -1.16 -13.81 -6.79
C GLU A 91 -0.97 -14.23 -5.32
N GLY A 92 -1.83 -13.73 -4.43
CA GLY A 92 -1.82 -14.11 -3.02
C GLY A 92 -0.63 -13.58 -2.20
N SER A 93 0.19 -12.67 -2.75
CA SER A 93 1.44 -12.21 -2.14
C SER A 93 1.38 -10.74 -1.68
N VAL A 94 1.02 -10.51 -0.42
CA VAL A 94 1.13 -9.16 0.20
C VAL A 94 2.59 -8.69 0.17
N THR A 95 3.53 -9.62 0.36
CA THR A 95 4.97 -9.35 0.32
C THR A 95 5.37 -8.76 -1.02
N ASN A 96 5.05 -9.42 -2.14
CA ASN A 96 5.40 -8.92 -3.48
C ASN A 96 4.77 -7.54 -3.74
N MET A 97 3.50 -7.35 -3.39
CA MET A 97 2.82 -6.06 -3.54
C MET A 97 3.56 -4.93 -2.81
N PHE A 98 3.97 -5.14 -1.56
CA PHE A 98 4.71 -4.13 -0.79
C PHE A 98 6.16 -3.98 -1.23
N THR A 99 6.82 -5.04 -1.70
CA THR A 99 8.14 -4.93 -2.32
C THR A 99 8.13 -3.95 -3.49
N SER A 100 7.10 -3.99 -4.34
CA SER A 100 6.96 -3.04 -5.44
C SER A 100 6.57 -1.64 -4.96
N ILE A 101 5.45 -1.50 -4.25
CA ILE A 101 4.83 -0.19 -3.96
C ILE A 101 5.64 0.63 -2.95
N VAL A 102 6.22 -0.01 -1.94
CA VAL A 102 6.90 0.69 -0.83
C VAL A 102 8.36 0.27 -0.64
N GLY A 103 8.93 -0.50 -1.57
CA GLY A 103 10.30 -1.04 -1.42
C GLY A 103 11.38 0.02 -1.33
N ASN A 104 11.54 0.84 -2.38
CA ASN A 104 12.67 1.77 -2.51
C ASN A 104 12.28 3.26 -2.45
N VAL A 105 11.06 3.60 -2.89
CA VAL A 105 10.65 4.98 -3.19
C VAL A 105 10.66 5.93 -1.99
N PHE A 106 10.57 5.41 -0.76
CA PHE A 106 10.62 6.21 0.46
C PHE A 106 12.03 6.76 0.78
N GLY A 107 13.08 6.18 0.20
CA GLY A 107 14.46 6.61 0.39
C GLY A 107 14.98 7.59 -0.68
N PHE A 108 14.11 8.09 -1.55
CA PHE A 108 14.51 8.90 -2.70
C PHE A 108 15.01 10.28 -2.29
N LYS A 109 16.26 10.61 -2.65
CA LYS A 109 16.88 11.91 -2.31
C LYS A 109 16.13 13.13 -2.84
N ALA A 110 15.40 12.97 -3.95
CA ALA A 110 14.56 14.02 -4.55
C ALA A 110 13.28 14.32 -3.74
N LEU A 111 12.97 13.50 -2.73
CA LEU A 111 11.83 13.65 -1.84
C LEU A 111 12.32 14.01 -0.43
N ARG A 112 11.62 14.92 0.24
CA ARG A 112 11.82 15.20 1.67
C ARG A 112 11.06 14.23 2.55
N ALA A 113 9.86 13.86 2.11
CA ALA A 113 9.00 12.89 2.78
C ALA A 113 8.07 12.22 1.75
N LEU A 114 7.69 10.99 2.06
CA LEU A 114 6.71 10.21 1.31
C LEU A 114 5.87 9.42 2.31
N ARG A 115 4.56 9.36 2.07
CA ARG A 115 3.63 8.51 2.82
C ARG A 115 2.65 7.86 1.86
N LEU A 116 2.49 6.54 1.96
CA LEU A 116 1.37 5.84 1.33
C LEU A 116 0.12 6.06 2.20
N GLU A 117 -0.89 6.74 1.66
CA GLU A 117 -2.13 7.06 2.39
C GLU A 117 -3.18 5.96 2.21
N ASP A 118 -3.36 5.48 0.98
CA ASP A 118 -4.38 4.48 0.68
C ASP A 118 -4.01 3.62 -0.53
N LEU A 119 -4.60 2.42 -0.60
CA LEU A 119 -4.54 1.50 -1.72
C LEU A 119 -5.93 1.04 -2.13
N ARG A 120 -6.29 1.27 -3.39
CA ARG A 120 -7.43 0.58 -4.02
C ARG A 120 -6.95 -0.78 -4.53
N ILE A 121 -7.42 -1.85 -3.90
CA ILE A 121 -7.12 -3.21 -4.33
C ILE A 121 -8.28 -3.73 -5.22
N PRO A 122 -8.01 -4.11 -6.48
CA PRO A 122 -9.05 -4.54 -7.42
C PRO A 122 -9.57 -5.94 -7.06
N THR A 123 -10.84 -6.21 -7.35
CA THR A 123 -11.49 -7.50 -7.07
C THR A 123 -10.71 -8.69 -7.64
N ALA A 124 -10.14 -8.53 -8.84
CA ALA A 124 -9.32 -9.56 -9.49
C ALA A 124 -8.13 -9.99 -8.61
N TYR A 125 -7.46 -9.04 -7.94
CA TYR A 125 -6.36 -9.35 -7.03
C TYR A 125 -6.86 -9.87 -5.68
N VAL A 126 -7.91 -9.25 -5.10
CA VAL A 126 -8.49 -9.69 -3.81
C VAL A 126 -8.88 -11.17 -3.83
N LYS A 127 -9.42 -11.66 -4.95
CA LYS A 127 -9.83 -13.06 -5.11
C LYS A 127 -8.70 -14.07 -5.09
N THR A 128 -7.45 -13.63 -5.18
CA THR A 128 -6.27 -14.50 -5.06
C THR A 128 -5.88 -14.79 -3.61
N PHE A 129 -6.47 -14.08 -2.64
CA PHE A 129 -6.19 -14.24 -1.22
C PHE A 129 -7.29 -15.02 -0.50
N GLN A 130 -6.89 -15.78 0.51
CA GLN A 130 -7.84 -16.46 1.41
C GLN A 130 -8.68 -15.45 2.23
N GLY A 131 -8.06 -14.37 2.69
CA GLY A 131 -8.68 -13.45 3.66
C GLY A 131 -8.80 -14.05 5.06
N PRO A 132 -9.71 -13.53 5.91
CA PRO A 132 -9.90 -14.01 7.28
C PRO A 132 -10.35 -15.48 7.31
N PRO A 133 -9.79 -16.33 8.19
CA PRO A 133 -10.14 -17.76 8.25
C PRO A 133 -11.59 -18.03 8.71
N HIS A 134 -12.24 -17.07 9.36
CA HIS A 134 -13.63 -17.19 9.83
C HIS A 134 -14.45 -15.93 9.49
N GLY A 135 -13.89 -14.75 9.80
CA GLY A 135 -14.62 -13.50 9.70
C GLY A 135 -15.60 -13.29 10.86
N ILE A 136 -16.18 -12.09 10.92
CA ILE A 136 -16.95 -11.59 12.07
C ILE A 136 -18.20 -12.44 12.31
N GLN A 137 -18.92 -12.81 11.26
CA GLN A 137 -20.17 -13.57 11.35
C GLN A 137 -19.92 -14.96 11.93
N VAL A 138 -18.99 -15.73 11.34
CA VAL A 138 -18.66 -17.09 11.82
C VAL A 138 -18.06 -17.07 13.22
N GLU A 139 -17.25 -16.06 13.56
CA GLU A 139 -16.73 -15.91 14.93
C GLU A 139 -17.87 -15.71 15.95
N ARG A 140 -18.87 -14.87 15.62
CA ARG A 140 -20.05 -14.67 16.47
C ARG A 140 -20.91 -15.91 16.60
N ASP A 141 -21.08 -16.65 15.52
CA ASP A 141 -21.85 -17.90 15.49
C ASP A 141 -21.17 -18.97 16.37
N LYS A 142 -19.84 -19.13 16.22
CA LYS A 142 -19.05 -20.07 17.05
C LYS A 142 -19.09 -19.74 18.53
N LEU A 143 -19.12 -18.46 18.89
CA LEU A 143 -19.17 -18.01 20.29
C LEU A 143 -20.60 -17.90 20.84
N ASN A 144 -21.61 -18.01 19.99
CA ASN A 144 -23.02 -17.76 20.30
C ASN A 144 -23.25 -16.41 21.03
N LYS A 145 -22.66 -15.33 20.50
CA LYS A 145 -22.70 -13.98 21.11
C LYS A 145 -23.07 -12.89 20.09
N TYR A 146 -24.22 -12.25 20.30
CA TYR A 146 -24.80 -11.27 19.37
C TYR A 146 -25.24 -9.99 20.09
N GLY A 147 -25.50 -8.93 19.32
CA GLY A 147 -26.11 -7.69 19.82
C GLY A 147 -25.22 -6.82 20.72
N ARG A 148 -23.96 -7.20 20.93
CA ARG A 148 -23.00 -6.43 21.74
C ARG A 148 -21.54 -6.63 21.29
N PRO A 149 -20.63 -5.72 21.66
CA PRO A 149 -19.19 -5.94 21.56
C PRO A 149 -18.73 -7.16 22.39
N LEU A 150 -17.62 -7.75 21.97
CA LEU A 150 -16.90 -8.73 22.79
C LEU A 150 -16.05 -7.99 23.82
N LEU A 151 -15.93 -8.56 25.02
CA LEU A 151 -15.04 -8.06 26.07
C LEU A 151 -13.85 -9.00 26.20
N GLY A 152 -12.65 -8.43 26.32
CA GLY A 152 -11.40 -9.16 26.49
C GLY A 152 -10.45 -8.41 27.42
N CYS A 153 -9.47 -9.12 27.98
CA CYS A 153 -8.50 -8.57 28.91
C CYS A 153 -7.10 -9.14 28.64
N THR A 154 -6.09 -8.27 28.59
CA THR A 154 -4.68 -8.69 28.50
C THR A 154 -4.12 -8.85 29.91
N ILE A 155 -3.74 -10.07 30.29
CA ILE A 155 -3.18 -10.37 31.62
C ILE A 155 -1.92 -9.54 31.90
N LYS A 156 -1.76 -9.13 33.17
CA LYS A 156 -0.62 -8.34 33.67
C LYS A 156 0.07 -9.03 34.86
N PRO A 157 1.37 -8.81 35.08
CA PRO A 157 2.30 -8.01 34.24
C PRO A 157 2.52 -8.64 32.86
N LYS A 158 3.06 -7.88 31.92
CA LYS A 158 3.26 -8.33 30.53
C LYS A 158 4.13 -9.59 30.45
N LEU A 159 5.13 -9.71 31.33
CA LEU A 159 6.09 -10.80 31.39
C LEU A 159 6.35 -11.19 32.85
N GLY A 160 6.81 -12.41 33.09
CA GLY A 160 7.30 -12.86 34.39
C GLY A 160 6.31 -13.66 35.26
N LEU A 161 5.05 -13.83 34.83
CA LEU A 161 4.15 -14.77 35.49
C LEU A 161 4.52 -16.21 35.13
N SER A 162 4.52 -17.10 36.13
CA SER A 162 4.54 -18.54 35.87
C SER A 162 3.24 -18.99 35.20
N ALA A 163 3.28 -20.11 34.47
CA ALA A 163 2.09 -20.67 33.82
C ALA A 163 0.92 -20.87 34.80
N LYS A 164 1.21 -21.32 36.03
CA LYS A 164 0.21 -21.50 37.09
C LYS A 164 -0.50 -20.20 37.46
N ASN A 165 0.26 -19.12 37.67
CA ASN A 165 -0.32 -17.83 38.05
C ASN A 165 -0.99 -17.13 36.86
N TYR A 166 -0.50 -17.35 35.64
CA TYR A 166 -1.17 -16.88 34.43
C TYR A 166 -2.54 -17.54 34.29
N GLY A 167 -2.64 -18.87 34.47
CA GLY A 167 -3.90 -19.60 34.44
C GLY A 167 -4.87 -19.17 35.54
N ARG A 168 -4.36 -18.89 36.75
CA ARG A 168 -5.19 -18.29 37.82
C ARG A 168 -5.76 -16.93 37.40
N ALA A 169 -4.94 -16.04 36.85
CA ALA A 169 -5.41 -14.73 36.41
C ALA A 169 -6.45 -14.82 35.29
N VAL A 170 -6.29 -15.77 34.35
CA VAL A 170 -7.29 -16.05 33.31
C VAL A 170 -8.60 -16.54 33.93
N TYR A 171 -8.55 -17.48 34.86
CA TYR A 171 -9.74 -18.01 35.54
C TYR A 171 -10.53 -16.92 36.26
N GLU A 172 -9.86 -16.02 36.99
CA GLU A 172 -10.53 -14.94 37.72
C GLU A 172 -11.13 -13.85 36.80
N CYS A 173 -10.74 -13.80 35.52
CA CYS A 173 -11.21 -12.78 34.57
C CYS A 173 -12.38 -13.23 33.69
N LEU A 174 -12.63 -14.54 33.57
CA LEU A 174 -13.65 -15.13 32.68
C LEU A 174 -14.92 -15.50 33.44
#